data_AF-W4V8W9-F1
#
_entry.id   AF-W4V8W9-F1
#
_cell.length_a   1.000
_cell.length_b   1.000
_cell.length_c   1.000
_cell.angle_alpha   90.00
_cell.angle_beta   90.00
_cell.angle_gamma   90.00
#
_symmetry.space_group_name_H-M   'P 1'
#
loop_
_entity.id
_entity.type
_entity.pdbx_description
1 polymer ?
#
loop_
_entity_poly.entity_id
_entity_poly.type
_entity_poly.pdbx_seq_one_letter_code
_entity_poly.pdbx_strand_id
1 'polypeptide(L)'
;MAIKTRIIFVRHAEAEGNLNRVFHGWTDSSITERGHLQAQRVAERLKDVEVDVIYSSSLKRTLQTAQYIADVKNLPIIRTDKLKEINGGEWENREWEELPNLWPEEYDSWENRLMNIKCLAESPWWNFRKG
;
A
#
# COMPACT_ATOMS: atom_id res chain seq x y z
N MET A 1 -18.23 -27.99 12.53
CA MET A 1 -17.96 -27.37 11.21
C MET A 1 -16.72 -26.48 11.35
N ALA A 2 -15.82 -26.46 10.37
CA ALA A 2 -14.64 -25.60 10.42
C ALA A 2 -15.05 -24.13 10.28
N ILE A 3 -14.56 -23.27 11.17
CA ILE A 3 -14.72 -21.82 11.04
C ILE A 3 -13.81 -21.38 9.91
N LYS A 4 -14.38 -20.76 8.86
CA LYS A 4 -13.65 -20.29 7.70
C LYS A 4 -13.63 -18.76 7.70
N THR A 5 -12.44 -18.18 7.64
CA THR A 5 -12.27 -16.73 7.46
C THR A 5 -11.93 -16.44 6.00
N ARG A 6 -12.65 -15.51 5.38
CA ARG A 6 -12.33 -14.98 4.05
C ARG A 6 -11.59 -13.66 4.22
N ILE A 7 -10.42 -13.54 3.57
CA ILE A 7 -9.65 -12.29 3.53
C ILE A 7 -9.75 -11.70 2.13
N ILE A 8 -10.09 -10.41 2.04
CA ILE A 8 -10.16 -9.65 0.78
C ILE A 8 -9.06 -8.59 0.83
N PHE A 9 -8.13 -8.64 -0.13
CA PHE A 9 -7.08 -7.64 -0.25
C PHE A 9 -7.48 -6.56 -1.25
N VAL A 10 -7.34 -5.31 -0.84
CA VAL A 10 -7.55 -4.13 -1.68
C VAL A 10 -6.29 -3.28 -1.63
N ARG A 11 -5.64 -3.07 -2.77
CA ARG A 11 -4.58 -2.06 -2.90
C ARG A 11 -5.23 -0.67 -2.88
N HIS A 12 -4.54 0.32 -2.32
CA HIS A 12 -5.00 1.71 -2.45
C HIS A 12 -5.21 2.08 -3.93
N ALA A 13 -6.17 2.96 -4.18
CA ALA A 13 -6.36 3.56 -5.48
C ALA A 13 -5.13 4.40 -5.89
N GLU A 14 -5.06 4.81 -7.15
CA GLU A 14 -3.97 5.64 -7.66
C GLU A 14 -3.71 6.85 -6.76
N ALA A 15 -2.44 7.01 -6.37
CA ALA A 15 -1.96 8.12 -5.56
C ALA A 15 -0.99 9.02 -6.34
N GLU A 16 -0.71 10.21 -5.82
CA GLU A 16 0.20 11.19 -6.43
C GLU A 16 1.54 10.55 -6.82
N GLY A 17 2.12 9.70 -5.95
CA GLY A 17 3.38 9.01 -6.26
C GLY A 17 3.28 8.07 -7.47
N ASN A 18 2.11 7.45 -7.72
CA ASN A 18 1.89 6.63 -8.92
C ASN A 18 1.82 7.50 -10.18
N LEU A 19 1.14 8.65 -10.09
CA LEU A 19 1.00 9.58 -11.21
C LEU A 19 2.35 10.18 -11.59
N ASN A 20 3.13 10.60 -10.60
CA ASN A 20 4.43 11.24 -10.78
C ASN A 20 5.58 10.25 -11.02
N ARG A 21 5.30 8.93 -11.04
CA ARG A 21 6.30 7.87 -11.24
C ARG A 21 7.49 7.99 -10.29
N VAL A 22 7.22 8.27 -9.02
CA VAL A 22 8.22 8.26 -7.95
C VAL A 22 8.07 7.04 -7.05
N PHE A 23 9.15 6.66 -6.37
CA PHE A 23 9.06 5.64 -5.33
C PHE A 23 8.23 6.18 -4.17
N HIS A 24 7.26 5.38 -3.74
CA HIS A 24 6.21 5.86 -2.85
C HIS A 24 5.92 4.82 -1.75
N GLY A 25 6.78 4.82 -0.73
CA GLY A 25 6.67 3.94 0.42
C GLY A 25 5.86 4.61 1.53
N TRP A 26 6.55 5.21 2.50
CA TRP A 26 5.98 5.89 3.66
C TRP A 26 5.65 7.37 3.42
N THR A 27 6.04 7.93 2.28
CA THR A 27 5.55 9.26 1.89
C THR A 27 4.01 9.25 1.90
N ASP A 28 3.45 10.24 2.58
CA ASP A 28 2.02 10.27 2.89
C ASP A 28 1.22 11.16 1.93
N SER A 29 1.05 10.71 0.69
CA SER A 29 0.27 11.44 -0.32
C SER A 29 -1.22 11.05 -0.33
N SER A 30 -2.03 11.93 -0.91
CA SER A 30 -3.43 11.64 -1.24
C SER A 30 -3.56 10.70 -2.45
N ILE A 31 -4.75 10.12 -2.61
CA ILE A 31 -5.20 9.57 -3.90
C ILE A 31 -5.50 10.70 -4.90
N THR A 32 -5.31 10.43 -6.20
CA THR A 32 -5.61 11.37 -7.28
C THR A 32 -7.11 11.48 -7.52
N GLU A 33 -7.55 12.42 -8.36
CA GLU A 33 -8.96 12.48 -8.81
C GLU A 33 -9.41 11.15 -9.45
N ARG A 34 -8.55 10.55 -10.29
CA ARG A 34 -8.79 9.22 -10.85
C ARG A 34 -8.83 8.15 -9.76
N GLY A 35 -7.99 8.28 -8.73
CA GLY A 35 -7.98 7.41 -7.55
C GLY A 35 -9.29 7.44 -6.78
N HIS A 36 -9.91 8.62 -6.61
CA HIS A 36 -11.24 8.73 -6.00
C HIS A 36 -12.30 7.95 -6.78
N LEU A 37 -12.30 8.02 -8.11
CA LEU A 37 -13.22 7.24 -8.96
C LEU A 37 -12.95 5.73 -8.87
N GLN A 38 -11.69 5.32 -8.78
CA GLN A 38 -11.31 3.91 -8.57
C GLN A 38 -11.81 3.39 -7.22
N ALA A 39 -11.60 4.14 -6.14
CA ALA A 39 -12.04 3.78 -4.80
C ALA A 39 -13.57 3.63 -4.72
N GLN A 40 -14.31 4.55 -5.36
CA GLN A 40 -15.77 4.45 -5.47
C GLN A 40 -16.21 3.17 -6.19
N ARG A 41 -15.55 2.80 -7.30
CA ARG A 41 -15.87 1.56 -8.04
C ARG A 41 -15.59 0.30 -7.23
N VAL A 42 -14.52 0.30 -6.42
CA VAL A 42 -14.23 -0.81 -5.51
C VAL A 42 -15.31 -0.93 -4.44
N ALA A 43 -15.73 0.19 -3.84
CA ALA A 43 -16.79 0.21 -2.85
C ALA A 43 -18.12 -0.32 -3.43
N GLU A 44 -18.49 0.11 -4.63
CA GLU A 44 -19.69 -0.39 -5.32
C GLU A 44 -19.58 -1.90 -5.59
N ARG A 45 -18.43 -2.38 -6.07
CA ARG A 45 -18.21 -3.82 -6.29
C ARG A 45 -18.34 -4.64 -5.02
N LEU A 46 -17.98 -4.07 -3.88
CA LEU A 46 -18.04 -4.75 -2.59
C LEU A 46 -19.40 -4.60 -1.90
N LYS A 47 -20.33 -3.78 -2.41
CA LYS A 47 -21.61 -3.45 -1.77
C LYS A 47 -22.39 -4.65 -1.26
N ASP A 48 -22.51 -5.70 -2.07
CA ASP A 48 -23.27 -6.93 -1.71
C ASP A 48 -22.41 -8.04 -1.11
N VAL A 49 -21.10 -7.80 -0.93
CA VAL A 49 -20.17 -8.75 -0.30
C VAL A 49 -20.20 -8.58 1.21
N GLU A 50 -20.54 -9.62 1.97
CA GLU A 50 -20.44 -9.56 3.44
C GLU A 50 -18.99 -9.30 3.89
N VAL A 51 -18.83 -8.26 4.72
CA VAL A 51 -17.58 -7.81 5.32
C VAL A 51 -17.87 -7.50 6.78
N ASP A 52 -17.19 -8.18 7.69
CA ASP A 52 -17.37 -7.97 9.14
C ASP A 52 -16.46 -6.87 9.70
N VAL A 53 -15.31 -6.66 9.06
CA VAL A 53 -14.27 -5.75 9.56
C VAL A 53 -13.42 -5.19 8.43
N ILE A 54 -13.01 -3.93 8.57
CA ILE A 54 -12.12 -3.24 7.62
C ILE A 54 -10.84 -2.85 8.35
N TYR A 55 -9.71 -3.34 7.85
CA TYR A 55 -8.38 -2.90 8.26
C TYR A 55 -7.76 -2.06 7.15
N SER A 56 -6.99 -1.05 7.54
CA SER A 56 -6.20 -0.26 6.58
C SER A 56 -4.85 0.13 7.19
N SER A 57 -3.85 0.27 6.32
CA SER A 57 -2.64 1.01 6.67
C SER A 57 -3.00 2.42 7.08
N SER A 58 -2.21 3.00 7.98
CA SER A 58 -2.37 4.39 8.43
C SER A 58 -2.00 5.44 7.37
N LEU A 59 -1.49 5.04 6.21
CA LEU A 59 -1.19 5.98 5.11
C LEU A 59 -2.47 6.58 4.53
N LYS A 60 -2.44 7.87 4.21
CA LYS A 60 -3.55 8.66 3.71
C LYS A 60 -4.18 8.04 2.46
N ARG A 61 -3.37 7.60 1.49
CA ARG A 61 -3.88 6.93 0.27
C ARG A 61 -4.67 5.65 0.56
N THR A 62 -4.25 4.84 1.53
CA THR A 62 -4.96 3.62 1.93
C THR A 62 -6.20 3.95 2.75
N LEU A 63 -6.14 4.96 3.62
CA LEU A 63 -7.30 5.42 4.39
C LEU A 63 -8.38 6.02 3.48
N GLN A 64 -8.01 6.89 2.54
CA GLN A 64 -8.96 7.48 1.59
C GLN A 64 -9.64 6.41 0.74
N THR A 65 -8.89 5.41 0.26
CA THR A 65 -9.47 4.28 -0.49
C THR A 65 -10.42 3.46 0.40
N ALA A 66 -9.99 3.12 1.62
CA ALA A 66 -10.80 2.34 2.56
C ALA A 66 -12.06 3.08 3.01
N GLN A 67 -12.03 4.41 3.08
CA GLN A 67 -13.19 5.22 3.49
C GLN A 67 -14.39 5.02 2.56
N TYR A 68 -14.18 4.96 1.24
CA TYR A 68 -15.28 4.67 0.31
C TYR A 68 -15.96 3.32 0.61
N ILE A 69 -15.17 2.30 0.97
CA ILE A 69 -15.69 0.97 1.31
C ILE A 69 -16.42 1.04 2.66
N ALA A 70 -15.82 1.70 3.64
CA ALA A 70 -16.36 1.89 4.99
C ALA A 70 -17.71 2.61 4.98
N ASP A 71 -17.86 3.64 4.15
CA ASP A 71 -19.10 4.41 4.03
C ASP A 71 -20.25 3.55 3.47
N VAL A 72 -19.99 2.77 2.42
CA VAL A 72 -21.00 1.85 1.84
C VAL A 72 -21.34 0.71 2.79
N LYS A 73 -20.37 0.27 3.61
CA LYS A 73 -20.57 -0.81 4.59
C LYS A 73 -21.13 -0.33 5.92
N ASN A 74 -21.10 0.97 6.19
CA ASN A 74 -21.36 1.56 7.50
C ASN A 74 -20.52 0.87 8.60
N LEU A 75 -19.23 0.69 8.34
CA LEU A 75 -18.28 0.06 9.26
C LEU A 75 -17.11 0.98 9.58
N PRO A 76 -16.58 0.96 10.82
CA PRO A 76 -15.37 1.70 11.14
C PRO A 76 -14.13 1.06 10.49
N ILE A 77 -13.10 1.89 10.25
CA ILE A 77 -11.79 1.42 9.79
C ILE A 77 -10.86 1.24 10.98
N ILE A 78 -10.31 0.04 11.12
CA ILE A 78 -9.23 -0.25 12.07
C ILE A 78 -7.89 0.08 11.39
N ARG A 79 -7.24 1.16 11.86
CA ARG A 79 -5.94 1.60 11.33
C ARG A 79 -4.80 0.80 11.96
N THR A 80 -3.83 0.37 11.16
CA THR A 80 -2.65 -0.34 11.68
C THR A 80 -1.40 -0.11 10.83
N ASP A 81 -0.30 0.25 11.47
CA ASP A 81 1.00 0.42 10.82
C ASP A 81 1.61 -0.92 10.39
N LYS A 82 1.07 -2.05 10.87
CA LYS A 82 1.45 -3.40 10.43
C LYS A 82 1.05 -3.70 8.98
N LEU A 83 0.31 -2.81 8.32
CA LEU A 83 -0.05 -2.90 6.90
C LEU A 83 0.60 -1.79 6.06
N LYS A 84 1.47 -0.96 6.67
CA LYS A 84 2.19 0.08 5.92
C LYS A 84 3.02 -0.56 4.81
N GLU A 85 3.15 0.19 3.73
CA GLU A 85 4.07 -0.14 2.65
C GLU A 85 5.50 -0.26 3.20
N ILE A 86 6.40 -0.78 2.39
CA ILE A 86 7.83 -0.73 2.66
C ILE A 86 8.30 0.73 2.85
N ASN A 87 9.19 0.97 3.80
CA ASN A 87 9.82 2.29 3.97
C ASN A 87 10.91 2.42 2.90
N GLY A 88 10.77 3.41 2.00
CA GLY A 88 11.73 3.65 0.92
C GLY A 88 13.01 4.33 1.35
N GLY A 89 13.06 4.92 2.55
CA GLY A 89 14.23 5.68 3.00
C GLY A 89 14.60 6.79 2.01
N GLU A 90 15.82 6.77 1.51
CA GLU A 90 16.32 7.76 0.56
C GLU A 90 15.67 7.68 -0.83
N TRP A 91 14.98 6.58 -1.15
CA TRP A 91 14.24 6.45 -2.40
C TRP A 91 12.92 7.22 -2.39
N GLU A 92 12.36 7.56 -1.22
CA GLU A 92 11.09 8.27 -1.13
C GLU A 92 11.08 9.54 -2.00
N ASN A 93 10.05 9.66 -2.86
CA ASN A 93 9.88 10.75 -3.83
C ASN A 93 10.97 10.89 -4.89
N ARG A 94 11.87 9.92 -5.04
CA ARG A 94 12.79 9.83 -6.19
C ARG A 94 12.07 9.22 -7.37
N GLU A 95 12.38 9.72 -8.57
CA GLU A 95 11.84 9.13 -9.79
C GLU A 95 12.40 7.72 -9.95
N TRP A 96 11.54 6.77 -10.35
CA TRP A 96 11.97 5.37 -10.56
C TRP A 96 13.13 5.26 -11.56
N GLU A 97 13.23 6.20 -12.49
CA GLU A 97 14.25 6.24 -13.54
C GLU A 97 15.63 6.68 -13.02
N GLU A 98 15.70 7.36 -11.87
CA GLU A 98 16.95 7.79 -11.25
C GLU A 98 17.58 6.68 -10.39
N LEU A 99 16.76 5.80 -9.82
CA LEU A 99 17.20 4.79 -8.85
C LEU A 99 18.32 3.87 -9.34
N PRO A 100 18.31 3.36 -10.60
CA PRO A 100 19.39 2.50 -11.10
C PRO A 100 20.75 3.21 -11.15
N ASN A 101 20.76 4.54 -11.27
CA ASN A 101 21.99 5.34 -11.36
C ASN A 101 22.49 5.75 -9.98
N LEU A 102 21.58 6.11 -9.08
CA LEU A 102 21.91 6.57 -7.72
C LEU A 102 22.23 5.41 -6.77
N TRP A 103 21.52 4.27 -6.90
CA TRP A 103 21.63 3.10 -6.03
C TRP A 103 21.57 1.79 -6.84
N PRO A 104 22.56 1.52 -7.70
CA PRO A 104 22.53 0.37 -8.62
C PRO A 104 22.44 -0.99 -7.91
N GLU A 105 23.10 -1.17 -6.76
CA GLU A 105 23.07 -2.45 -6.02
C GLU A 105 21.72 -2.69 -5.35
N GLU A 106 21.17 -1.68 -4.69
CA GLU A 106 19.86 -1.73 -4.04
C GLU A 106 18.76 -1.90 -5.10
N TYR A 107 18.87 -1.20 -6.23
CA TYR A 107 17.95 -1.33 -7.35
C TYR A 107 17.98 -2.74 -7.96
N ASP A 108 19.16 -3.31 -8.23
CA ASP A 108 19.27 -4.71 -8.66
C ASP A 108 18.68 -5.68 -7.63
N SER A 109 18.89 -5.42 -6.34
CA SER A 109 18.33 -6.25 -5.29
C SER A 109 16.80 -6.18 -5.24
N TRP A 110 16.21 -5.01 -5.50
CA TRP A 110 14.77 -4.79 -5.56
C TRP A 110 14.13 -5.56 -6.72
N GLU A 111 14.69 -5.41 -7.93
CA GLU A 111 14.14 -6.01 -9.15
C GLU A 111 14.37 -7.53 -9.22
N ASN A 112 15.56 -7.99 -8.84
CA ASN A 112 16.01 -9.36 -9.12
C ASN A 112 16.14 -10.24 -7.88
N ARG A 113 16.07 -9.68 -6.66
CA ARG A 113 16.37 -10.43 -5.41
C ARG A 113 15.26 -10.24 -4.38
N LEU A 114 14.04 -10.66 -4.72
CA LEU A 114 12.83 -10.56 -3.88
C LEU A 114 12.97 -11.11 -2.44
N MET A 115 13.91 -12.02 -2.18
CA MET A 115 14.18 -12.57 -0.84
C MET A 115 15.34 -11.89 -0.09
N ASN A 116 16.08 -11.00 -0.76
CA ASN A 116 17.27 -10.33 -0.23
C ASN A 116 17.41 -8.92 -0.79
N ILE A 117 16.32 -8.14 -0.69
CA ILE A 117 16.30 -6.73 -1.04
C ILE A 117 17.20 -5.97 -0.04
N LYS A 118 18.21 -5.28 -0.54
CA LYS A 118 18.98 -4.28 0.19
C LYS A 118 18.22 -2.95 0.10
N CYS A 119 17.98 -2.30 1.22
CA CYS A 119 17.26 -1.03 1.26
C CYS A 119 18.02 -0.02 2.13
N LEU A 120 17.83 1.26 1.81
CA LEU A 120 18.48 2.40 2.44
C LEU A 120 17.75 2.88 3.71
N ALA A 121 16.65 2.22 4.10
CA ALA A 121 15.99 2.42 5.38
C ALA A 121 16.06 1.16 6.25
N GLU A 122 16.32 1.36 7.54
CA GLU A 122 15.98 0.38 8.57
C GLU A 122 14.45 0.23 8.61
N SER A 123 13.91 -0.84 8.01
CA SER A 123 12.47 -1.15 8.08
C SER A 123 12.24 -2.47 8.83
N PRO A 124 11.25 -2.56 9.73
CA PRO A 124 10.95 -3.79 10.46
C PRO A 124 10.47 -4.95 9.58
N TRP A 125 9.99 -4.69 8.35
CA TRP A 125 9.43 -5.69 7.45
C TRP A 125 10.44 -6.75 6.97
N TRP A 126 11.74 -6.45 6.99
CA TRP A 126 12.78 -7.36 6.50
C TRP A 126 13.05 -8.55 7.43
N ASN A 127 12.88 -8.35 8.74
CA ASN A 127 13.05 -9.41 9.73
C ASN A 127 11.91 -10.45 9.69
N PHE A 128 10.82 -10.16 8.96
CA PHE A 128 9.65 -11.03 8.88
C PHE A 128 9.88 -12.29 8.02
N ARG A 129 10.94 -12.35 7.20
CA ARG A 129 11.25 -13.50 6.31
C ARG A 129 12.52 -14.27 6.67
N LYS A 130 13.21 -13.88 7.75
CA LYS A 130 14.37 -14.61 8.30
C LYS A 130 13.97 -15.69 9.32
N GLY A 131 12.68 -16.02 9.43
CA GLY A 131 12.14 -17.10 10.25
C GLY A 131 11.25 -18.02 9.42
#